data_AF-A0A077WNA1-F1
#
_entry.id   AF-A0A077WNA1-F1
#
_cell.length_a   1.000
_cell.length_b   1.000
_cell.length_c   1.000
_cell.angle_alpha   90.00
_cell.angle_beta   90.00
_cell.angle_gamma   90.00
#
_symmetry.space_group_name_H-M   'P 1'
#
loop_
_entity.id
_entity.type
_entity.pdbx_description
1 polymer ?
#
loop_
_entity_poly.entity_id
_entity_poly.type
_entity_poly.pdbx_seq_one_letter_code
_entity_poly.pdbx_strand_id
1 'polypeptide(L)'
;MKPKGGNRKPAGPHGFIRKTRKNNKEGLSSIKKRIRDLGRTLKKGTPTAAMRVEVERKLKALEYEYGEKYIDKHEHDLSSKYRSVKLFELKKAQRKVRRAQKALDAAETDEEKKKCEQELEESKIEQLYIEYYPKTMAYISLYAEEKEQKNVERNVKTRQELKNKIKKILDTHGDFDEISREYRKQLRQELLAQGKIFQTIGAENEMEATEPTSKKDSTAEDDSMKDDFFE
;
A
#
# COMPACT_ATOMS: atom_id res chain seq x y z
N MET A 1 -56.81 44.30 4.52
CA MET A 1 -55.77 43.60 3.72
C MET A 1 -54.39 43.96 4.26
N LYS A 2 -53.62 42.98 4.75
CA LYS A 2 -52.22 43.17 5.17
C LYS A 2 -51.29 42.73 4.03
N PRO A 3 -50.25 43.49 3.64
CA PRO A 3 -49.25 42.98 2.69
C PRO A 3 -48.31 41.98 3.38
N LYS A 4 -47.95 40.93 2.65
CA LYS A 4 -47.14 39.79 3.09
C LYS A 4 -45.68 40.21 3.33
N GLY A 5 -45.18 39.96 4.54
CA GLY A 5 -43.76 40.02 4.85
C GLY A 5 -42.99 38.91 4.15
N GLY A 6 -42.03 39.28 3.30
CA GLY A 6 -41.09 38.35 2.69
C GLY A 6 -39.96 38.01 3.67
N ASN A 7 -39.90 36.75 4.11
CA ASN A 7 -38.74 36.21 4.83
C ASN A 7 -37.52 36.14 3.89
N ARG A 8 -36.67 37.16 3.90
CA ARG A 8 -35.30 37.05 3.37
C ARG A 8 -34.41 36.51 4.49
N LYS A 9 -33.97 35.25 4.37
CA LYS A 9 -32.94 34.67 5.23
C LYS A 9 -31.64 35.49 5.08
N PRO A 10 -30.88 35.77 6.15
CA PRO A 10 -29.61 36.46 6.03
C PRO A 10 -28.59 35.58 5.30
N ALA A 11 -27.87 36.17 4.35
CA ALA A 11 -26.74 35.54 3.69
C ALA A 11 -25.65 35.25 4.74
N GLY A 12 -25.34 33.96 4.95
CA GLY A 12 -24.23 33.54 5.78
C GLY A 12 -22.89 34.05 5.22
N PRO A 13 -21.84 34.16 6.06
CA PRO A 13 -20.58 34.77 5.67
C PRO A 13 -19.94 33.98 4.53
N HIS A 14 -19.41 34.74 3.56
CA HIS A 14 -18.70 34.29 2.37
C HIS A 14 -17.95 32.97 2.60
N GLY A 15 -18.33 31.95 1.83
CA GLY A 15 -17.69 30.63 1.86
C GLY A 15 -16.18 30.76 1.71
N PHE A 16 -15.45 30.21 2.67
CA PHE A 16 -14.03 29.91 2.52
C PHE A 16 -13.87 29.00 1.30
N ILE A 17 -13.54 29.57 0.14
CA ILE A 17 -12.99 28.83 -0.98
C ILE A 17 -11.64 28.32 -0.46
N ARG A 18 -11.62 27.08 0.06
CA ARG A 18 -10.37 26.39 0.34
C ARG A 18 -9.62 26.33 -0.98
N LYS A 19 -8.63 27.20 -1.15
CA LYS A 19 -7.71 27.20 -2.28
C LYS A 19 -7.01 25.86 -2.23
N THR A 20 -7.54 24.87 -2.96
CA THR A 20 -6.96 23.54 -3.03
C THR A 20 -5.55 23.73 -3.56
N ARG A 21 -4.54 23.52 -2.71
CA ARG A 21 -3.15 23.44 -3.16
C ARG A 21 -3.14 22.40 -4.28
N LYS A 22 -2.87 22.85 -5.51
CA LYS A 22 -2.81 22.00 -6.69
C LYS A 22 -1.60 21.09 -6.46
N ASN A 23 -1.82 19.95 -5.80
CA ASN A 23 -0.79 18.93 -5.66
C ASN A 23 -0.44 18.52 -7.08
N ASN A 24 0.74 18.93 -7.54
CA ASN A 24 1.21 18.78 -8.91
C ASN A 24 1.60 17.33 -9.25
N LYS A 25 1.03 16.35 -8.55
CA LYS A 25 1.21 14.93 -8.84
C LYS A 25 0.28 14.59 -9.99
N GLU A 26 0.85 14.30 -11.15
CA GLU A 26 0.10 13.90 -12.33
C GLU A 26 -0.78 12.67 -12.01
N GLY A 27 -2.09 12.86 -12.07
CA GLY A 27 -3.06 11.77 -11.89
C GLY A 27 -3.10 10.82 -13.08
N LEU A 28 -3.67 9.64 -12.88
CA LEU A 28 -3.80 8.60 -13.91
C LEU A 28 -4.45 9.11 -15.21
N SER A 29 -5.43 10.01 -15.13
CA SER A 29 -6.08 10.61 -16.30
C SER A 29 -5.13 11.50 -17.11
N SER A 30 -4.22 12.21 -16.45
CA SER A 30 -3.20 13.05 -17.09
C SER A 30 -2.22 12.19 -17.88
N ILE A 31 -1.71 11.11 -17.26
CA ILE A 31 -0.78 10.18 -17.92
C ILE A 31 -1.45 9.52 -19.13
N LYS A 32 -2.69 9.04 -18.99
CA LYS A 32 -3.47 8.49 -20.13
C LYS A 32 -3.61 9.49 -21.27
N LYS A 33 -3.82 10.78 -20.96
CA LYS A 33 -3.91 11.83 -21.97
C LYS A 33 -2.58 11.96 -22.72
N ARG A 34 -1.45 12.02 -22.01
CA ARG A 34 -0.11 12.11 -22.60
C ARG A 34 0.24 10.90 -23.46
N ILE A 35 -0.04 9.68 -22.99
CA ILE A 35 0.12 8.43 -23.76
C ILE A 35 -0.65 8.54 -25.09
N ARG A 36 -1.91 8.97 -25.03
CA ARG A 36 -2.74 9.13 -26.23
C ARG A 36 -2.20 10.19 -27.18
N ASP A 37 -1.76 11.33 -26.64
CA ASP A 37 -1.24 12.44 -27.44
C ASP A 37 0.08 12.04 -28.14
N LEU A 38 1.01 11.37 -27.45
CA LEU A 38 2.23 10.83 -28.07
C LEU A 38 1.91 9.74 -29.10
N GLY A 39 0.98 8.83 -28.79
CA GLY A 39 0.53 7.80 -29.74
C GLY A 39 -0.10 8.40 -31.01
N ARG A 40 -0.84 9.51 -30.89
CA ARG A 40 -1.37 10.26 -32.04
C ARG A 40 -0.25 10.92 -32.86
N THR A 41 0.75 11.49 -32.20
CA THR A 41 1.93 12.07 -32.85
C THR A 41 2.67 11.03 -33.69
N LEU A 42 2.88 9.82 -33.15
CA LEU A 42 3.49 8.71 -33.90
C LEU A 42 2.66 8.30 -35.12
N LYS A 43 1.33 8.24 -34.99
CA LYS A 43 0.43 7.90 -36.11
C LYS A 43 0.39 8.97 -37.21
N LYS A 44 0.50 10.25 -36.84
CA LYS A 44 0.50 11.36 -37.81
C LYS A 44 1.81 11.44 -38.61
N GLY A 45 2.88 10.84 -38.08
CA GLY A 45 4.21 10.87 -38.67
C GLY A 45 5.10 11.94 -38.03
N THR A 46 6.31 11.55 -37.66
CA THR A 46 7.36 12.46 -37.17
C THR A 46 8.26 12.85 -38.34
N PRO A 47 8.74 14.10 -38.39
CA PRO A 47 9.52 14.58 -39.53
C PRO A 47 10.92 13.95 -39.62
N THR A 48 11.49 13.48 -38.51
CA THR A 48 12.80 12.83 -38.49
C THR A 48 12.76 11.49 -37.77
N ALA A 49 13.67 10.58 -38.13
CA ALA A 49 13.83 9.29 -37.46
C ALA A 49 14.25 9.45 -35.98
N ALA A 50 15.12 10.42 -35.68
CA ALA A 50 15.55 10.72 -34.32
C ALA A 50 14.36 11.13 -33.42
N MET A 51 13.49 12.02 -33.90
CA MET A 51 12.28 12.41 -33.17
C MET A 51 11.33 11.23 -32.95
N ARG A 52 11.24 10.30 -33.91
CA ARG A 52 10.42 9.10 -33.76
C ARG A 52 10.89 8.25 -32.58
N VAL A 53 12.20 7.97 -32.53
CA VAL A 53 12.81 7.18 -31.46
C VAL A 53 12.60 7.84 -30.10
N GLU A 54 12.75 9.16 -30.00
CA GLU A 54 12.49 9.89 -28.75
C GLU A 54 11.04 9.78 -28.30
N VAL A 55 10.09 9.93 -29.23
CA VAL A 55 8.66 9.84 -28.91
C VAL A 55 8.29 8.42 -28.49
N GLU A 56 8.83 7.39 -29.14
CA GLU A 56 8.65 5.99 -28.77
C GLU A 56 9.23 5.67 -27.39
N ARG A 57 10.43 6.19 -27.06
CA ARG A 57 11.03 6.07 -25.73
C ARG A 57 10.16 6.74 -24.66
N LYS A 58 9.71 7.98 -24.92
CA LYS A 58 8.82 8.72 -24.00
C LYS A 58 7.48 8.02 -23.80
N LEU A 59 6.92 7.44 -24.87
CA LEU A 59 5.68 6.68 -24.80
C LEU A 59 5.84 5.46 -23.88
N LYS A 60 6.89 4.66 -24.08
CA LYS A 60 7.19 3.50 -23.24
C LYS A 60 7.38 3.88 -21.76
N ALA A 61 8.10 4.97 -21.49
CA ALA A 61 8.28 5.46 -20.12
C ALA A 61 6.95 5.85 -19.45
N LEU A 62 6.06 6.54 -20.17
CA LEU A 62 4.73 6.90 -19.66
C LEU A 62 3.82 5.68 -19.48
N GLU A 63 3.91 4.68 -20.36
CA GLU A 63 3.19 3.43 -20.25
C GLU A 63 3.60 2.64 -19.00
N TYR A 64 4.89 2.63 -18.67
CA TYR A 64 5.42 2.04 -17.45
C TYR A 64 4.93 2.81 -16.21
N GLU A 65 5.07 4.15 -16.21
CA GLU A 65 4.62 5.02 -15.11
C GLU A 65 3.10 4.86 -14.87
N TYR A 66 2.32 4.73 -15.94
CA TYR A 66 0.90 4.46 -15.86
C TYR A 66 0.61 3.13 -15.14
N GLY A 67 1.36 2.08 -15.46
CA GLY A 67 1.25 0.77 -14.81
C GLY A 67 1.50 0.85 -13.30
N GLU A 68 2.62 1.46 -12.90
CA GLU A 68 2.98 1.60 -11.48
C GLU A 68 1.93 2.43 -10.71
N LYS A 69 1.53 3.59 -11.24
CA LYS A 69 0.49 4.41 -10.57
C LYS A 69 -0.86 3.71 -10.51
N TYR A 70 -1.17 2.83 -11.47
CA TYR A 70 -2.40 2.06 -11.45
C TYR A 70 -2.38 1.05 -10.29
N ILE A 71 -1.27 0.35 -10.11
CA ILE A 71 -1.05 -0.58 -8.99
C ILE A 71 -1.07 0.16 -7.65
N ASP A 72 -0.34 1.27 -7.54
CA ASP A 72 -0.29 2.09 -6.31
C ASP A 72 -1.68 2.58 -5.91
N LYS A 73 -2.49 2.99 -6.89
CA LYS A 73 -3.88 3.39 -6.62
C LYS A 73 -4.70 2.22 -6.10
N HIS A 74 -4.58 1.04 -6.72
CA HIS A 74 -5.29 -0.16 -6.29
C HIS A 74 -4.91 -0.56 -4.85
N GLU A 75 -3.62 -0.54 -4.53
CA GLU A 75 -3.11 -0.76 -3.16
C GLU A 75 -3.65 0.29 -2.17
N HIS A 76 -3.63 1.57 -2.56
CA HIS A 76 -4.17 2.64 -1.73
C HIS A 76 -5.66 2.47 -1.46
N ASP A 77 -6.44 2.09 -2.47
CA ASP A 77 -7.89 1.93 -2.36
C ASP A 77 -8.23 0.74 -1.43
N LEU A 78 -7.53 -0.39 -1.57
CA LEU A 78 -7.67 -1.54 -0.67
C LEU A 78 -7.18 -1.27 0.74
N SER A 79 -6.01 -0.67 0.88
CA SER A 79 -5.45 -0.25 2.17
C SER A 79 -6.44 0.67 2.89
N SER A 80 -6.95 1.70 2.22
CA SER A 80 -7.94 2.61 2.80
C SER A 80 -9.24 1.89 3.19
N LYS A 81 -9.72 0.96 2.36
CA LYS A 81 -10.94 0.18 2.61
C LYS A 81 -10.83 -0.71 3.84
N TYR A 82 -9.70 -1.39 4.02
CA TYR A 82 -9.52 -2.37 5.09
C TYR A 82 -8.73 -1.85 6.29
N ARG A 83 -8.24 -0.60 6.27
CA ARG A 83 -7.44 0.01 7.34
C ARG A 83 -8.08 -0.14 8.72
N SER A 84 -9.37 0.16 8.83
CA SER A 84 -10.11 0.06 10.09
C SER A 84 -10.23 -1.39 10.57
N VAL A 85 -10.64 -2.30 9.68
CA VAL A 85 -10.76 -3.73 9.97
C VAL A 85 -9.43 -4.30 10.46
N LYS A 86 -8.34 -4.07 9.71
CA LYS A 86 -6.98 -4.50 10.09
C LYS A 86 -6.55 -3.92 11.44
N LEU A 87 -6.86 -2.66 11.73
CA LEU A 87 -6.53 -2.05 13.04
C LEU A 87 -7.25 -2.74 14.20
N PHE A 88 -8.53 -3.07 14.05
CA PHE A 88 -9.27 -3.79 15.10
C PHE A 88 -8.75 -5.20 15.30
N GLU A 89 -8.45 -5.91 14.21
CA GLU A 89 -7.87 -7.25 14.28
C GLU A 89 -6.47 -7.22 14.88
N LEU A 90 -5.63 -6.25 14.50
CA LEU A 90 -4.29 -6.10 15.04
C LEU A 90 -4.34 -5.91 16.56
N LYS A 91 -5.26 -5.07 17.05
CA LYS A 91 -5.50 -4.90 18.50
C LYS A 91 -5.96 -6.19 19.16
N LYS A 92 -6.79 -7.01 18.49
CA LYS A 92 -7.22 -8.33 19.01
C LYS A 92 -6.02 -9.29 19.09
N ALA A 93 -5.23 -9.40 18.03
CA ALA A 93 -4.04 -10.26 17.96
C ALA A 93 -2.99 -9.84 19.01
N GLN A 94 -2.69 -8.55 19.14
CA GLN A 94 -1.77 -8.03 20.15
C GLN A 94 -2.24 -8.35 21.58
N ARG A 95 -3.55 -8.27 21.85
CA ARG A 95 -4.10 -8.70 23.15
C ARG A 95 -3.93 -10.21 23.36
N LYS A 96 -4.13 -11.03 22.32
CA LYS A 96 -3.94 -12.47 22.38
C LYS A 96 -2.48 -12.83 22.67
N VAL A 97 -1.52 -12.21 21.98
CA VAL A 97 -0.08 -12.35 22.24
C VAL A 97 0.27 -11.98 23.69
N ARG A 98 -0.22 -10.83 24.19
CA ARG A 98 0.02 -10.43 25.59
C ARG A 98 -0.59 -11.39 26.60
N ARG A 99 -1.75 -11.98 26.31
CA ARG A 99 -2.38 -12.99 27.18
C ARG A 99 -1.59 -14.29 27.18
N ALA A 100 -1.20 -14.77 26.01
CA ALA A 100 -0.39 -15.98 25.87
C ALA A 100 0.97 -15.83 26.58
N GLN A 101 1.61 -14.66 26.47
CA GLN A 101 2.86 -14.38 27.18
C GLN A 101 2.66 -14.46 28.70
N LYS A 102 1.62 -13.81 29.24
CA LYS A 102 1.31 -13.87 30.68
C LYS A 102 0.98 -15.29 31.15
N ALA A 103 0.28 -16.07 30.33
CA ALA A 103 -0.03 -17.46 30.63
C ALA A 103 1.24 -18.31 30.68
N LEU A 104 2.17 -18.09 29.75
CA LEU A 104 3.48 -18.73 29.74
C LEU A 104 4.30 -18.37 30.99
N ASP A 105 4.30 -17.09 31.39
CA ASP A 105 5.02 -16.63 32.59
C ASP A 105 4.43 -17.21 33.89
N ALA A 106 3.13 -17.53 33.89
CA ALA A 106 2.41 -18.10 35.03
C ALA A 106 2.35 -19.65 35.02
N ALA A 107 2.83 -20.30 33.96
CA ALA A 107 2.78 -21.75 33.83
C ALA A 107 3.81 -22.43 34.75
N GLU A 108 3.35 -23.34 35.59
CA GLU A 108 4.20 -24.02 36.58
C GLU A 108 4.72 -25.35 36.05
N THR A 109 3.92 -26.07 35.25
CA THR A 109 4.28 -27.37 34.71
C THR A 109 4.88 -27.29 33.30
N ASP A 110 5.76 -28.23 32.95
CA ASP A 110 6.38 -28.28 31.62
C ASP A 110 5.37 -28.55 30.50
N GLU A 111 4.27 -29.26 30.79
CA GLU A 111 3.20 -29.49 29.83
C GLU A 111 2.39 -28.21 29.54
N GLU A 112 2.10 -27.41 30.57
CA GLU A 112 1.43 -26.12 30.41
C GLU A 112 2.33 -25.13 29.67
N LYS A 113 3.62 -25.09 30.00
CA LYS A 113 4.59 -24.24 29.29
C LYS A 113 4.61 -24.53 27.79
N LYS A 114 4.71 -25.81 27.39
CA LYS A 114 4.68 -26.21 25.98
C LYS A 114 3.40 -25.77 25.27
N LYS A 115 2.24 -25.90 25.91
CA LYS A 115 0.96 -25.44 25.34
C LYS A 115 0.94 -23.91 25.19
N CYS A 116 1.37 -23.18 26.21
CA CYS A 116 1.43 -21.71 26.17
C CYS A 116 2.44 -21.19 25.13
N GLU A 117 3.57 -21.87 24.93
CA GLU A 117 4.54 -21.56 23.88
C GLU A 117 3.94 -21.72 22.48
N GLN A 118 3.22 -22.82 22.23
CA GLN A 118 2.52 -23.04 20.97
C GLN A 118 1.46 -21.97 20.72
N GLU A 119 0.63 -21.65 21.73
CA GLU A 119 -0.37 -20.59 21.62
C GLU A 119 0.25 -19.21 21.36
N LEU A 120 1.40 -18.94 21.97
CA LEU A 120 2.15 -17.69 21.78
C LEU A 120 2.69 -17.61 20.35
N GLU A 121 3.28 -18.68 19.84
CA GLU A 121 3.79 -18.75 18.47
C GLU A 121 2.66 -18.54 17.45
N GLU A 122 1.55 -19.26 17.60
CA GLU A 122 0.37 -19.12 16.75
C GLU A 122 -0.18 -17.69 16.78
N SER A 123 -0.27 -17.08 17.97
CA SER A 123 -0.75 -15.71 18.13
C SER A 123 0.19 -14.68 17.48
N LYS A 124 1.52 -14.91 17.52
CA LYS A 124 2.51 -14.08 16.83
C LYS A 124 2.33 -14.18 15.31
N ILE A 125 2.13 -15.39 14.78
CA ILE A 125 1.88 -15.58 13.34
C ILE A 125 0.58 -14.91 12.92
N GLU A 126 -0.47 -14.95 13.73
CA GLU A 126 -1.71 -14.21 13.49
C GLU A 126 -1.49 -12.69 13.46
N GLN A 127 -0.68 -12.15 14.37
CA GLN A 127 -0.32 -10.73 14.36
C GLN A 127 0.42 -10.37 13.06
N LEU A 128 1.45 -11.13 12.70
CA LEU A 128 2.24 -10.92 11.48
C LEU A 128 1.39 -11.05 10.22
N TYR A 129 0.43 -11.98 10.21
CA TYR A 129 -0.53 -12.13 9.11
C TYR A 129 -1.30 -10.84 8.84
N ILE A 130 -1.75 -10.16 9.90
CA ILE A 130 -2.51 -8.91 9.77
C ILE A 130 -1.59 -7.79 9.28
N GLU A 131 -0.39 -7.69 9.85
CA GLU A 131 0.59 -6.65 9.56
C GLU A 131 1.09 -6.72 8.12
N TYR A 132 1.59 -7.89 7.71
CA TYR A 132 2.20 -8.14 6.41
C TYR A 132 1.24 -8.69 5.36
N TYR A 133 -0.08 -8.58 5.58
CA TYR A 133 -1.06 -8.95 4.57
C TYR A 133 -0.87 -8.13 3.27
N PRO A 134 -0.83 -8.78 2.08
CA PRO A 134 -0.63 -8.10 0.81
C PRO A 134 -1.62 -6.95 0.56
N LYS A 135 -1.10 -5.76 0.24
CA LYS A 135 -1.93 -4.56 -0.03
C LYS A 135 -2.69 -4.65 -1.36
N THR A 136 -2.31 -5.57 -2.23
CA THR A 136 -2.92 -5.82 -3.55
C THR A 136 -4.18 -6.68 -3.50
N MET A 137 -4.47 -7.31 -2.36
CA MET A 137 -5.58 -8.23 -2.17
C MET A 137 -6.64 -7.71 -1.19
N ALA A 138 -7.86 -8.20 -1.34
CA ALA A 138 -8.93 -7.94 -0.38
C ALA A 138 -8.64 -8.69 0.93
N TYR A 139 -8.56 -7.95 2.04
CA TYR A 139 -8.23 -8.50 3.34
C TYR A 139 -9.19 -9.61 3.77
N ILE A 140 -8.63 -10.74 4.22
CA ILE A 140 -9.39 -11.87 4.76
C ILE A 140 -9.25 -11.86 6.28
N SER A 141 -10.35 -11.60 6.96
CA SER A 141 -10.38 -11.47 8.41
C SER A 141 -10.11 -12.81 9.14
N LEU A 142 -9.34 -12.73 10.23
CA LEU A 142 -9.07 -13.86 11.11
C LEU A 142 -10.16 -14.05 12.17
N TYR A 143 -10.77 -12.96 12.62
CA TYR A 143 -11.67 -12.95 13.79
C TYR A 143 -13.11 -12.53 13.46
N ALA A 144 -13.50 -12.50 12.18
CA ALA A 144 -14.90 -12.34 11.75
C ALA A 144 -15.64 -13.68 11.77
N GLU A 145 -16.94 -13.60 12.00
CA GLU A 145 -17.81 -14.78 12.03
C GLU A 145 -17.92 -15.40 10.63
N GLU A 146 -17.93 -16.74 10.56
CA GLU A 146 -17.94 -17.48 9.29
C GLU A 146 -19.17 -17.16 8.42
N LYS A 147 -20.29 -16.82 9.05
CA LYS A 147 -21.55 -16.45 8.39
C LYS A 147 -21.43 -15.19 7.53
N GLU A 148 -20.46 -14.33 7.81
CA GLU A 148 -20.23 -13.08 7.07
C GLU A 148 -19.29 -13.28 5.87
N GLN A 149 -18.66 -14.45 5.73
CA GLN A 149 -17.63 -14.69 4.73
C GLN A 149 -18.18 -15.38 3.48
N LYS A 150 -18.05 -14.72 2.33
CA LYS A 150 -18.27 -15.36 1.02
C LYS A 150 -17.05 -16.24 0.68
N ASN A 151 -17.29 -17.43 0.12
CA ASN A 151 -16.25 -18.39 -0.28
C ASN A 151 -15.31 -18.83 0.86
N VAL A 152 -15.89 -19.36 1.95
CA VAL A 152 -15.17 -19.79 3.16
C VAL A 152 -13.97 -20.71 2.83
N GLU A 153 -14.16 -21.72 1.99
CA GLU A 153 -13.09 -22.66 1.63
C GLU A 153 -11.87 -21.97 0.99
N ARG A 154 -12.11 -21.05 0.04
CA ARG A 154 -11.05 -20.30 -0.61
C ARG A 154 -10.33 -19.41 0.40
N ASN A 155 -11.07 -18.75 1.28
CA ASN A 155 -10.51 -17.88 2.31
C ASN A 155 -9.68 -18.67 3.33
N VAL A 156 -10.09 -19.89 3.70
CA VAL A 156 -9.32 -20.78 4.56
C VAL A 156 -8.00 -21.16 3.90
N LYS A 157 -8.02 -21.58 2.63
CA LYS A 157 -6.81 -21.94 1.86
C LYS A 157 -5.84 -20.77 1.77
N THR A 158 -6.30 -19.59 1.34
CA THR A 158 -5.44 -18.40 1.22
C THR A 158 -4.88 -17.94 2.57
N ARG A 159 -5.66 -18.06 3.67
CA ARG A 159 -5.16 -17.79 5.03
C ARG A 159 -4.01 -18.74 5.40
N GLN A 160 -4.19 -20.03 5.17
CA GLN A 160 -3.18 -21.04 5.47
C GLN A 160 -1.91 -20.83 4.64
N GLU A 161 -2.05 -20.57 3.34
CA GLU A 161 -0.92 -20.28 2.44
C GLU A 161 -0.09 -19.10 2.93
N LEU A 162 -0.74 -17.98 3.29
CA LEU A 162 -0.06 -16.79 3.82
C LEU A 162 0.58 -17.06 5.19
N LYS A 163 -0.11 -17.75 6.10
CA LYS A 163 0.49 -18.13 7.40
C LYS A 163 1.72 -19.02 7.21
N ASN A 164 1.68 -19.96 6.26
CA ASN A 164 2.82 -20.82 5.95
C ASN A 164 3.99 -20.04 5.36
N LYS A 165 3.75 -19.03 4.50
CA LYS A 165 4.81 -18.12 4.03
C LYS A 165 5.44 -17.36 5.19
N ILE A 166 4.64 -16.82 6.10
CA ILE A 166 5.11 -16.09 7.28
C ILE A 166 5.95 -16.99 8.19
N LYS A 167 5.50 -18.23 8.44
CA LYS A 167 6.27 -19.23 9.19
C LYS A 167 7.63 -19.47 8.55
N LYS A 168 7.66 -19.73 7.24
CA LYS A 168 8.93 -19.93 6.51
C LYS A 168 9.87 -18.74 6.66
N ILE A 169 9.36 -17.51 6.52
CA ILE A 169 10.17 -16.29 6.68
C ILE A 169 10.69 -16.15 8.11
N LEU A 170 9.88 -16.51 9.11
CA LEU A 170 10.27 -16.50 10.52
C LEU A 170 11.41 -17.50 10.77
N ASP A 171 11.29 -18.71 10.22
CA ASP A 171 12.29 -19.80 10.35
C ASP A 171 13.61 -19.44 9.64
N THR A 172 13.54 -18.77 8.49
CA THR A 172 14.73 -18.33 7.73
C THR A 172 15.27 -16.96 8.18
N HIS A 173 14.62 -16.31 9.15
CA HIS A 173 14.89 -14.92 9.54
C HIS A 173 14.95 -13.94 8.35
N GLY A 174 14.03 -14.10 7.40
CA GLY A 174 13.95 -13.30 6.19
C GLY A 174 13.20 -11.97 6.34
N ASP A 175 13.05 -11.27 5.22
CA ASP A 175 12.32 -10.01 5.14
C ASP A 175 10.84 -10.24 4.78
N PHE A 176 9.93 -9.84 5.66
CA PHE A 176 8.48 -9.96 5.44
C PHE A 176 7.96 -9.14 4.24
N ASP A 177 8.69 -8.10 3.81
CA ASP A 177 8.32 -7.32 2.63
C ASP A 177 8.47 -8.10 1.32
N GLU A 178 9.16 -9.25 1.33
CA GLU A 178 9.16 -10.20 0.21
C GLU A 178 7.75 -10.63 -0.18
N ILE A 179 6.87 -10.86 0.80
CA ILE A 179 5.45 -11.16 0.55
C ILE A 179 4.82 -10.05 -0.28
N SER A 180 4.97 -8.79 0.15
CA SER A 180 4.40 -7.65 -0.57
C SER A 180 4.93 -7.56 -2.02
N ARG A 181 6.24 -7.77 -2.21
CA ARG A 181 6.88 -7.77 -3.53
C ARG A 181 6.35 -8.88 -4.45
N GLU A 182 6.22 -10.10 -3.94
CA GLU A 182 5.67 -11.24 -4.71
C GLU A 182 4.25 -10.95 -5.20
N TYR A 183 3.35 -10.55 -4.29
CA TYR A 183 1.96 -10.30 -4.63
C TYR A 183 1.77 -9.06 -5.53
N ARG A 184 2.66 -8.07 -5.43
CA ARG A 184 2.70 -6.94 -6.37
C ARG A 184 3.10 -7.39 -7.78
N LYS A 185 4.12 -8.26 -7.89
CA LYS A 185 4.52 -8.87 -9.17
C LYS A 185 3.40 -9.72 -9.78
N GLN A 186 2.72 -10.53 -8.98
CA GLN A 186 1.56 -11.32 -9.43
C GLN A 186 0.44 -10.42 -9.96
N LEU A 187 0.06 -9.38 -9.21
CA LEU A 187 -0.95 -8.42 -9.66
C LEU A 187 -0.54 -7.75 -10.98
N ARG A 188 0.73 -7.36 -11.12
CA ARG A 188 1.25 -6.77 -12.37
C ARG A 188 1.07 -7.73 -13.55
N GLN A 189 1.42 -9.02 -13.37
CA GLN A 189 1.22 -10.05 -14.40
C GLN A 189 -0.26 -10.23 -14.75
N GLU A 190 -1.15 -10.26 -13.76
CA GLU A 190 -2.60 -10.34 -13.99
C GLU A 190 -3.14 -9.12 -14.75
N LEU A 191 -2.68 -7.92 -14.41
CA LEU A 191 -3.10 -6.69 -15.07
C LEU A 191 -2.58 -6.61 -16.51
N LEU A 192 -1.37 -7.13 -16.79
CA LEU A 192 -0.84 -7.30 -18.14
C LEU A 192 -1.70 -8.27 -18.94
N ALA A 193 -2.01 -9.44 -18.37
CA ALA A 193 -2.86 -10.44 -19.01
C ALA A 193 -4.28 -9.92 -19.31
N GLN A 194 -4.82 -9.07 -18.44
CA GLN A 194 -6.11 -8.39 -18.64
C GLN A 194 -6.05 -7.19 -19.61
N GLY A 195 -4.85 -6.78 -20.07
CA GLY A 195 -4.66 -5.61 -20.91
C GLY A 195 -4.99 -4.27 -20.23
N LYS A 196 -5.02 -4.24 -18.90
CA LYS A 196 -5.28 -3.01 -18.12
C LYS A 196 -4.07 -2.10 -18.04
N ILE A 197 -2.88 -2.69 -18.13
CA ILE A 197 -1.58 -2.02 -18.21
C ILE A 197 -0.84 -2.50 -19.47
N PHE A 198 0.09 -1.67 -19.96
CA PHE A 198 0.82 -1.94 -21.20
C PHE A 198 2.04 -2.82 -20.92
N GLN A 199 2.38 -3.71 -21.87
CA GLN A 199 3.60 -4.49 -21.78
C GLN A 199 4.80 -3.63 -22.20
N THR A 200 5.59 -3.20 -21.22
CA THR A 200 6.79 -2.40 -21.46
C THR A 200 8.02 -3.31 -21.46
N ILE A 201 8.45 -3.74 -22.65
CA ILE A 201 9.70 -4.51 -22.81
C ILE A 201 10.88 -3.56 -22.58
N GLY A 202 11.74 -3.86 -21.61
CA GLY A 202 13.04 -3.20 -21.39
C GLY A 202 13.08 -2.07 -20.33
N ALA A 203 11.95 -1.63 -19.78
CA ALA A 203 11.95 -0.58 -18.74
C ALA A 203 12.35 -1.10 -17.34
N GLU A 204 12.23 -2.41 -17.11
CA GLU A 204 12.48 -3.03 -15.80
C GLU A 204 13.97 -3.05 -15.46
N ASN A 205 14.85 -3.21 -16.46
CA ASN A 205 16.31 -3.26 -16.26
C ASN A 205 16.97 -1.86 -16.15
N GLU A 206 16.36 -0.81 -16.69
CA GLU A 206 16.97 0.53 -16.67
C GLU A 206 16.59 1.36 -15.43
N MET A 207 15.46 1.05 -14.77
CA MET A 207 14.97 1.81 -13.62
C MET A 207 15.46 1.28 -12.26
N GLU A 208 15.77 -0.01 -12.14
CA GLU A 208 16.35 -0.62 -10.92
C GLU A 208 17.74 -0.03 -10.59
N ALA A 209 18.43 0.52 -11.60
CA ALA A 209 19.71 1.22 -11.45
C ALA A 209 19.63 2.64 -10.85
N THR A 210 18.42 3.14 -10.53
CA THR A 210 18.21 4.52 -10.07
C THR A 210 17.62 4.65 -8.66
N GLU A 211 17.62 3.59 -7.85
CA GLU A 211 17.39 3.78 -6.42
C GLU A 211 18.58 4.56 -5.82
N PRO A 212 18.37 5.76 -5.24
CA PRO A 212 19.42 6.44 -4.52
C PRO A 212 19.68 5.66 -3.23
N THR A 213 20.76 4.89 -3.21
CA THR A 213 21.38 4.46 -1.96
C THR A 213 21.58 5.71 -1.11
N SER A 214 20.84 5.82 -0.01
CA SER A 214 21.04 6.88 0.99
C SER A 214 22.42 6.68 1.62
N LYS A 215 23.46 7.20 0.97
CA LYS A 215 24.75 7.39 1.58
C LYS A 215 24.60 8.48 2.63
N LYS A 216 24.92 8.11 3.88
CA LYS A 216 25.32 9.03 4.94
C LYS A 216 26.40 9.95 4.37
N ASP A 217 26.10 11.23 4.21
CA ASP A 217 27.12 12.26 4.26
C ASP A 217 27.10 12.85 5.67
N SER A 218 28.12 12.44 6.42
CA SER A 218 28.63 13.14 7.59
C SER A 218 29.37 14.39 7.12
N THR A 219 28.78 15.55 7.34
CA THR A 219 29.53 16.80 7.52
C THR A 219 29.16 17.33 8.88
N ALA A 220 30.08 17.13 9.82
CA ALA A 220 30.12 17.79 11.09
C ALA A 220 30.60 19.23 10.84
N GLU A 221 29.75 20.20 11.16
CA GLU A 221 30.21 21.51 11.60
C GLU A 221 29.56 21.76 12.97
N ASP A 222 30.45 21.96 13.95
CA ASP A 222 30.17 22.44 15.29
C ASP A 222 29.45 23.79 15.21
N ASP A 223 28.24 23.87 15.77
CA ASP A 223 27.73 25.14 16.27
C ASP A 223 27.32 24.95 17.73
N SER A 224 28.09 25.64 18.56
CA SER A 224 28.08 25.63 20.01
C SER A 224 26.70 25.97 20.59
N MET A 225 26.22 25.10 21.47
CA MET A 225 25.19 25.37 22.46
C MET A 225 25.49 26.65 23.23
N LYS A 226 24.62 27.66 23.10
CA LYS A 226 24.17 28.54 24.19
C LYS A 226 22.76 29.01 23.87
N ASP A 227 21.77 28.44 24.53
CA ASP A 227 20.44 29.04 24.67
C ASP A 227 20.08 29.04 26.16
N ASP A 228 20.31 30.20 26.77
CA ASP A 228 19.79 30.63 28.07
C ASP A 228 18.27 30.80 27.95
N PHE A 229 17.53 29.70 28.08
CA PHE A 229 16.07 29.72 28.07
C PHE A 229 15.53 28.98 29.27
N PHE A 230 15.84 29.43 30.49
CA PHE A 230 15.02 29.38 31.71
C PHE A 230 15.87 29.91 32.88
N GLU A 231 15.71 31.19 33.19
CA GLU A 231 16.00 31.77 34.52
C GLU A 231 14.68 32.30 35.11
#